data_AF-A0A4R6GLD4-F1
#
_entry.id   AF-A0A4R6GLD4-F1
#
_cell.length_a   1.000
_cell.length_b   1.000
_cell.length_c   1.000
_cell.angle_alpha   90.00
_cell.angle_beta   90.00
_cell.angle_gamma   90.00
#
_symmetry.space_group_name_H-M   'P 1'
#
loop_
_entity.id
_entity.type
_entity.pdbx_description
1 polymer ?
#
loop_
_entity_poly.entity_id
_entity_poly.type
_entity_poly.pdbx_seq_one_letter_code
_entity_poly.pdbx_strand_id
1 'polypeptide(L)'
;MAEIIRNRTIRPSTRSASSAYKIKTDNVGSGDILIVNIDHEDGGFNQSYTFKGVELGGRNSIHFKVKETSGNIIIEWSGVEPLKSGSFGKEVNIPKPKKIPATEKIIKQVGSNPKTSFPPIADKDTEILILGTMPGEKSLLLQEYYAHPRNKFWKILSSITKEPFPFTYKEKQAFLLKNKLGIWDVAHSAHRNGSLDSAIQNEVPNDIAGFIKSHPKLKVIAFNGAKAESLFDRYFDRSGKITYVSLPSSSPANTGFAFESLGERWKKILS
;
A
#
# COMPACT_ATOMS: atom_id res chain seq x y z
N MET A 1 23.44 -17.10 2.58
CA MET A 1 23.15 -15.67 2.65
C MET A 1 21.67 -15.53 2.93
N ALA A 2 21.30 -15.34 4.20
CA ALA A 2 19.92 -15.10 4.60
C ALA A 2 19.66 -13.60 4.71
N GLU A 3 18.46 -13.17 4.34
CA GLU A 3 17.99 -11.81 4.60
C GLU A 3 17.22 -11.77 5.92
N ILE A 4 17.72 -10.97 6.85
CA ILE A 4 17.16 -10.83 8.19
C ILE A 4 16.55 -9.44 8.30
N ILE A 5 15.24 -9.39 8.55
CA ILE A 5 14.50 -8.13 8.57
C ILE A 5 14.25 -7.69 10.01
N ARG A 6 14.46 -6.39 10.28
CA ARG A 6 14.11 -5.72 11.54
C ARG A 6 13.30 -4.48 11.23
N ASN A 7 12.23 -4.25 11.99
CA ASN A 7 11.37 -3.07 11.82
C ASN A 7 11.47 -2.17 13.05
N ARG A 8 11.49 -0.86 12.85
CA ARG A 8 11.54 0.12 13.93
C ARG A 8 10.69 1.35 13.63
N THR A 9 9.87 1.73 14.61
CA THR A 9 9.08 2.96 14.56
C THR A 9 9.72 4.04 15.40
N ILE A 10 9.96 5.18 14.76
CA ILE A 10 10.34 6.44 15.39
C ILE A 10 9.11 7.02 16.04
N ARG A 11 9.27 7.41 17.32
CA ARG A 11 8.21 7.95 18.17
C ARG A 11 8.71 9.20 18.90
N PRO A 12 8.90 10.33 18.23
CA PRO A 12 9.50 11.51 18.86
C PRO A 12 8.57 12.10 19.93
N SER A 13 7.25 11.96 19.77
CA SER A 13 6.25 12.53 20.70
C SER A 13 6.36 12.00 22.15
N THR A 14 7.09 10.90 22.35
CA THR A 14 7.24 10.22 23.65
C THR A 14 8.69 10.07 24.10
N ARG A 15 9.67 10.68 23.41
CA ARG A 15 11.11 10.50 23.71
C ARG A 15 11.85 11.83 23.93
N SER A 16 12.85 11.82 24.82
CA SER A 16 13.78 12.94 24.96
C SER A 16 14.67 13.08 23.72
N ALA A 17 15.03 14.33 23.37
CA ALA A 17 15.80 14.70 22.18
C ALA A 17 17.19 14.02 22.05
N SER A 18 17.67 13.32 23.09
CA SER A 18 18.96 12.62 23.11
C SER A 18 18.87 11.09 22.89
N SER A 19 17.67 10.53 22.74
CA SER A 19 17.45 9.08 22.78
C SER A 19 17.72 8.36 21.45
N ALA A 20 18.73 7.48 21.41
CA ALA A 20 19.00 6.62 20.26
C ALA A 20 18.02 5.43 20.14
N TYR A 21 17.81 4.94 18.92
CA TYR A 21 17.02 3.75 18.62
C TYR A 21 17.94 2.56 18.45
N LYS A 22 17.67 1.48 19.19
CA LYS A 22 18.43 0.23 19.17
C LYS A 22 17.81 -0.78 18.22
N ILE A 23 18.64 -1.40 17.38
CA ILE A 23 18.31 -2.54 16.53
C ILE A 23 19.13 -3.74 16.98
N LYS A 24 18.46 -4.83 17.31
CA LYS A 24 19.13 -6.09 17.67
C LYS A 24 19.64 -6.79 16.42
N THR A 25 20.90 -7.21 16.49
CA THR A 25 21.60 -7.94 15.42
C THR A 25 21.73 -9.44 15.73
N ASP A 26 21.00 -9.90 16.75
CA ASP A 26 20.91 -11.32 17.11
C ASP A 26 20.53 -12.16 15.87
N ASN A 27 21.21 -13.29 15.71
CA ASN A 27 21.08 -14.25 14.62
C ASN A 27 21.50 -13.75 13.23
N VAL A 28 22.24 -12.63 13.13
CA VAL A 28 22.86 -12.20 11.87
C VAL A 28 24.27 -12.75 11.76
N GLY A 29 24.47 -13.75 10.90
CA GLY A 29 25.79 -14.32 10.62
C GLY A 29 26.62 -13.42 9.69
N SER A 30 27.93 -13.67 9.61
CA SER A 30 28.85 -12.88 8.76
C SER A 30 28.51 -12.93 7.27
N GLY A 31 27.87 -14.01 6.80
CA GLY A 31 27.42 -14.19 5.42
C GLY A 31 25.99 -13.73 5.13
N ASP A 32 25.31 -13.10 6.09
CA ASP A 32 23.90 -12.70 5.98
C ASP A 32 23.76 -11.20 5.68
N ILE A 33 22.54 -10.78 5.38
CA ILE A 33 22.17 -9.38 5.16
C ILE A 33 21.14 -8.99 6.22
N LEU A 34 21.37 -7.87 6.89
CA LEU A 34 20.39 -7.25 7.77
C LEU A 34 19.71 -6.09 7.04
N ILE A 35 18.39 -6.16 6.92
CA ILE A 35 17.56 -5.07 6.40
C ILE A 35 16.80 -4.46 7.58
N VAL A 36 17.05 -3.18 7.85
CA VAL A 36 16.33 -2.42 8.86
C VAL A 36 15.35 -1.47 8.20
N ASN A 37 14.06 -1.72 8.39
CA ASN A 37 13.00 -0.81 7.98
C ASN A 37 12.68 0.14 9.13
N ILE A 38 12.78 1.43 8.86
CA ILE A 38 12.49 2.48 9.84
C ILE A 38 11.28 3.27 9.33
N ASP A 39 10.24 3.35 10.15
CA ASP A 39 9.08 4.21 9.91
C ASP A 39 8.90 5.25 11.01
N HIS A 40 8.05 6.24 10.79
CA HIS A 40 7.69 7.27 11.77
C HIS A 40 6.23 7.13 12.19
N GLU A 41 5.92 7.39 13.47
CA GLU A 41 4.57 7.22 14.01
C GLU A 41 3.52 8.07 13.29
N ASP A 42 3.89 9.27 12.85
CA ASP A 42 3.04 10.16 12.05
C ASP A 42 2.94 9.76 10.56
N GLY A 43 3.59 8.67 10.15
CA GLY A 43 3.51 8.11 8.81
C GLY A 43 4.28 8.86 7.71
N GLY A 44 4.89 10.01 8.02
CA GLY A 44 5.62 10.86 7.06
C GLY A 44 7.01 10.37 6.63
N PHE A 45 7.53 9.29 7.21
CA PHE A 45 8.86 8.77 6.90
C PHE A 45 8.86 7.23 6.91
N ASN A 46 9.44 6.65 5.86
CA ASN A 46 9.69 5.22 5.76
C ASN A 46 10.96 5.01 4.92
N GLN A 47 11.97 4.35 5.49
CA GLN A 47 13.22 4.07 4.78
C GLN A 47 13.80 2.73 5.22
N SER A 48 14.37 1.99 4.26
CA SER A 48 15.07 0.73 4.48
C SER A 48 16.58 0.94 4.40
N TYR A 49 17.31 0.31 5.31
CA TYR A 49 18.77 0.37 5.41
C TYR A 49 19.34 -1.04 5.42
N THR A 50 20.30 -1.30 4.53
CA THR A 50 20.87 -2.63 4.34
C THR A 50 22.30 -2.68 4.88
N PHE A 51 22.60 -3.71 5.66
CA PHE A 51 23.91 -3.96 6.25
C PHE A 51 24.39 -5.35 5.88
N LYS A 52 25.67 -5.51 5.57
CA LYS A 52 26.27 -6.85 5.45
C LYS A 52 26.58 -7.37 6.85
N GLY A 53 26.25 -8.63 7.11
CA GLY A 53 26.51 -9.29 8.39
C GLY A 53 27.99 -9.23 8.80
N VAL A 54 28.91 -9.31 7.83
CA VAL A 54 30.35 -9.12 8.05
C VAL A 54 30.70 -7.73 8.62
N GLU A 55 29.99 -6.68 8.22
CA GLU A 55 30.21 -5.29 8.67
C GLU A 55 29.65 -5.05 10.10
N LEU A 56 28.71 -5.89 10.53
CA LEU A 56 28.18 -5.85 11.90
C LEU A 56 29.19 -6.37 12.93
N GLY A 57 30.18 -7.16 12.52
CA GLY A 57 31.34 -7.52 13.35
C GLY A 57 30.99 -8.24 14.66
N GLY A 58 29.93 -9.03 14.68
CA GLY A 58 29.48 -9.78 15.87
C GLY A 58 28.87 -8.91 16.99
N ARG A 59 28.57 -7.63 16.72
CA ARG A 59 27.86 -6.77 17.68
C ARG A 59 26.49 -7.37 18.02
N ASN A 60 26.01 -7.14 19.25
CA ASN A 60 24.66 -7.53 19.68
C ASN A 60 23.57 -6.50 19.28
N SER A 61 24.00 -5.29 18.87
CA SER A 61 23.08 -4.27 18.36
C SER A 61 23.78 -3.14 17.61
N ILE A 62 23.04 -2.49 16.73
CA ILE A 62 23.38 -1.21 16.10
C ILE A 62 22.37 -0.13 16.53
N HIS A 63 22.76 1.14 16.39
CA HIS A 63 21.95 2.27 16.85
C HIS A 63 21.85 3.35 15.80
N PHE A 64 20.71 4.04 15.78
CA PHE A 64 20.53 5.26 14.99
C PHE A 64 19.89 6.38 15.82
N LYS A 65 20.17 7.62 15.42
CA LYS A 65 19.50 8.83 15.90
C LYS A 65 18.67 9.43 14.78
N VAL A 66 17.72 10.26 15.18
CA VAL A 66 16.80 10.94 14.28
C VAL A 66 17.04 12.43 14.41
N LYS A 67 17.31 13.10 13.29
CA LYS A 67 17.31 14.56 13.21
C LYS A 67 16.13 15.01 12.35
N GLU A 68 15.34 15.92 12.89
CA GLU A 68 14.23 16.52 12.17
C GLU A 68 14.60 17.96 11.79
N THR A 69 14.48 18.31 10.52
CA THR A 69 14.79 19.66 10.03
C THR A 69 13.80 20.04 8.94
N SER A 70 12.96 21.03 9.21
CA SER A 70 11.97 21.57 8.25
C SER A 70 11.08 20.49 7.60
N GLY A 71 10.61 19.52 8.38
CA GLY A 71 9.75 18.42 7.92
C GLY A 71 10.49 17.24 7.28
N ASN A 72 11.83 17.28 7.22
CA ASN A 72 12.64 16.14 6.78
C ASN A 72 13.18 15.37 8.00
N ILE A 73 13.03 14.05 7.96
CA ILE A 73 13.59 13.13 8.93
C ILE A 73 14.89 12.54 8.37
N ILE A 74 15.98 12.72 9.11
CA ILE A 74 17.32 12.22 8.78
C ILE A 74 17.70 11.16 9.81
N ILE A 75 18.12 9.99 9.33
CA ILE A 75 18.61 8.90 10.17
C ILE A 75 20.13 8.92 10.16
N GLU A 76 20.71 9.06 11.35
CA GLU A 76 22.15 9.04 11.57
C GLU A 76 22.51 7.76 12.31
N TRP A 77 23.20 6.84 11.63
CA TRP A 77 23.69 5.61 12.23
C TRP A 77 24.92 5.87 13.10
N SER A 78 25.14 5.03 14.10
CA SER A 78 26.31 5.10 14.98
C SER A 78 27.14 3.83 14.87
N GLY A 79 28.37 3.97 14.36
CA GLY A 79 29.41 2.94 14.35
C GLY A 79 29.39 1.98 13.15
N VAL A 80 28.23 1.69 12.56
CA VAL A 80 28.11 0.92 11.31
C VAL A 80 27.17 1.66 10.38
N GLU A 81 27.65 1.96 9.17
CA GLU A 81 26.85 2.63 8.14
C GLU A 81 26.21 1.59 7.20
N PRO A 82 24.98 1.85 6.71
CA PRO A 82 24.35 0.99 5.72
C PRO A 82 25.04 1.14 4.36
N LEU A 83 24.90 0.12 3.53
CA LEU A 83 25.36 0.17 2.14
C LEU A 83 24.75 1.38 1.44
N LYS A 84 25.60 2.25 0.88
CA LYS A 84 25.15 3.36 0.05
C LYS A 84 24.34 2.79 -1.10
N SER A 85 23.11 3.27 -1.29
CA SER A 85 22.27 2.89 -2.43
C SER A 85 22.98 3.28 -3.73
N GLY A 86 23.60 2.30 -4.39
CA GLY A 86 24.22 2.43 -5.70
C GLY A 86 23.21 2.21 -6.82
N SER A 87 23.13 3.20 -7.70
CA SER A 87 22.24 3.43 -8.83
C SER A 87 22.13 2.30 -9.86
N PHE A 88 20.92 2.04 -10.36
CA PHE A 88 20.67 1.60 -11.75
C PHE A 88 19.91 2.71 -12.51
N GLY A 89 20.68 3.63 -13.11
CA GLY A 89 20.44 4.51 -14.29
C GLY A 89 19.31 5.56 -14.26
N LYS A 90 19.47 6.84 -14.64
CA LYS A 90 20.57 7.65 -15.21
C LYS A 90 20.38 9.13 -14.82
N GLU A 91 21.47 9.82 -14.48
CA GLU A 91 21.54 11.29 -14.44
C GLU A 91 21.54 11.85 -15.87
N VAL A 92 20.67 12.82 -16.15
CA VAL A 92 20.77 13.72 -17.31
C VAL A 92 21.28 15.06 -16.80
N ASN A 93 22.38 15.52 -17.37
CA ASN A 93 23.06 16.77 -17.04
C ASN A 93 22.22 17.96 -17.56
N ILE A 94 21.62 18.76 -16.67
CA ILE A 94 20.91 20.00 -17.01
C ILE A 94 21.78 21.19 -16.54
N PRO A 95 22.10 22.18 -17.38
CA PRO A 95 22.94 23.32 -16.99
C PRO A 95 22.26 24.20 -15.94
N LYS A 96 23.05 24.74 -15.00
CA LYS A 96 22.59 25.65 -13.93
C LYS A 96 21.87 26.89 -14.50
N PRO A 97 20.65 27.23 -14.03
CA PRO A 97 20.05 28.52 -14.33
C PRO A 97 20.59 29.62 -13.39
N LYS A 98 20.83 30.80 -13.98
CA LYS A 98 21.23 32.04 -13.28
C LYS A 98 20.04 32.61 -12.48
N LYS A 99 20.35 33.24 -11.33
CA LYS A 99 19.42 33.97 -10.45
C LYS A 99 18.57 35.01 -11.20
N ILE A 100 17.25 35.02 -11.00
CA ILE A 100 16.34 36.19 -11.10
C ILE A 100 15.19 36.01 -10.06
N PRO A 101 14.66 37.10 -9.45
CA PRO A 101 14.16 37.12 -8.06
C PRO A 101 12.63 37.20 -7.89
N ALA A 102 12.23 37.11 -6.61
CA ALA A 102 10.94 37.50 -6.02
C ALA A 102 9.68 36.81 -6.59
N THR A 103 9.30 35.67 -6.02
CA THR A 103 7.92 35.17 -6.12
C THR A 103 7.54 34.32 -4.90
N GLU A 104 7.66 34.90 -3.70
CA GLU A 104 7.21 34.30 -2.42
C GLU A 104 5.67 34.21 -2.25
N LYS A 105 4.89 34.29 -3.34
CA LYS A 105 3.41 34.23 -3.27
C LYS A 105 2.73 33.18 -4.16
N ILE A 106 3.46 32.27 -4.81
CA ILE A 106 2.86 31.23 -5.67
C ILE A 106 3.02 29.79 -5.13
N ILE A 107 3.78 29.55 -4.06
CA ILE A 107 3.99 28.18 -3.49
C ILE A 107 2.88 27.77 -2.49
N LYS A 108 1.60 27.99 -2.83
CA LYS A 108 0.48 27.47 -2.00
C LYS A 108 -0.50 26.56 -2.74
N GLN A 109 -0.23 26.19 -3.98
CA GLN A 109 -0.97 25.15 -4.69
C GLN A 109 0.02 24.28 -5.47
N VAL A 110 -0.21 22.97 -5.46
CA VAL A 110 0.60 21.87 -6.03
C VAL A 110 1.63 21.27 -5.06
N GLY A 111 1.35 20.06 -4.58
CA GLY A 111 2.25 19.32 -3.67
C GLY A 111 1.86 17.86 -3.40
N SER A 112 1.38 17.10 -4.39
CA SER A 112 1.47 15.63 -4.39
C SER A 112 1.28 15.14 -5.82
N ASN A 113 2.22 14.36 -6.37
CA ASN A 113 1.95 13.62 -7.61
C ASN A 113 0.71 12.73 -7.40
N PRO A 114 -0.17 12.57 -8.41
CA PRO A 114 -1.31 11.68 -8.32
C PRO A 114 -0.83 10.26 -8.00
N LYS A 115 -1.45 9.62 -7.02
CA LYS A 115 -1.28 8.19 -6.77
C LYS A 115 -2.02 7.44 -7.89
N THR A 116 -1.52 6.29 -8.32
CA THR A 116 -2.12 5.48 -9.39
C THR A 116 -2.45 4.08 -8.86
N SER A 117 -3.60 3.53 -9.25
CA SER A 117 -4.01 2.16 -8.94
C SER A 117 -3.25 1.14 -9.79
N PHE A 118 -3.40 -0.14 -9.45
CA PHE A 118 -2.78 -1.25 -10.18
C PHE A 118 -3.67 -1.71 -11.34
N PRO A 119 -3.14 -2.55 -12.25
CA PRO A 119 -3.96 -3.30 -13.20
C PRO A 119 -4.97 -4.22 -12.48
N PRO A 120 -6.08 -4.60 -13.13
CA PRO A 120 -7.00 -5.59 -12.58
C PRO A 120 -6.30 -6.94 -12.44
N ILE A 121 -6.62 -7.68 -11.38
CA ILE A 121 -6.30 -9.11 -11.28
C ILE A 121 -7.58 -9.85 -11.64
N ALA A 122 -7.63 -10.35 -12.86
CA ALA A 122 -8.76 -11.08 -13.42
C ALA A 122 -8.29 -11.92 -14.62
N ASP A 123 -9.14 -12.81 -15.07
CA ASP A 123 -8.98 -13.57 -16.32
C ASP A 123 -10.32 -13.68 -17.07
N LYS A 124 -10.30 -14.32 -18.25
CA LYS A 124 -11.49 -14.53 -19.08
C LYS A 124 -12.62 -15.30 -18.40
N ASP A 125 -12.32 -16.03 -17.31
CA ASP A 125 -13.26 -16.86 -16.58
C ASP A 125 -13.81 -16.18 -15.32
N THR A 126 -13.43 -14.92 -15.09
CA THR A 126 -13.92 -14.08 -13.99
C THR A 126 -15.43 -13.86 -14.09
N GLU A 127 -16.15 -14.21 -13.02
CA GLU A 127 -17.61 -14.06 -12.90
C GLU A 127 -18.01 -12.94 -11.93
N ILE A 128 -17.14 -12.60 -10.99
CA ILE A 128 -17.39 -11.59 -9.96
C ILE A 128 -16.20 -10.63 -9.93
N LEU A 129 -16.44 -9.32 -10.08
CA LEU A 129 -15.43 -8.29 -9.93
C LEU A 129 -15.66 -7.51 -8.64
N ILE A 130 -14.66 -7.47 -7.76
CA ILE A 130 -14.71 -6.68 -6.53
C ILE A 130 -13.93 -5.38 -6.74
N LEU A 131 -14.62 -4.25 -6.62
CA LEU A 131 -14.08 -2.91 -6.81
C LEU A 131 -13.83 -2.22 -5.47
N GLY A 132 -12.57 -1.86 -5.22
CA GLY A 132 -12.19 -0.90 -4.20
C GLY A 132 -12.29 0.54 -4.70
N THR A 133 -12.06 1.51 -3.81
CA THR A 133 -11.99 2.92 -4.20
C THR A 133 -10.65 3.22 -4.88
N MET A 134 -9.54 2.93 -4.18
CA MET A 134 -8.16 3.16 -4.60
C MET A 134 -7.20 2.46 -3.62
N PRO A 135 -6.03 1.91 -4.06
CA PRO A 135 -5.15 1.18 -3.16
C PRO A 135 -4.61 2.07 -2.04
N GLY A 136 -4.63 1.58 -0.80
CA GLY A 136 -4.03 2.25 0.37
C GLY A 136 -2.52 2.47 0.22
N GLU A 137 -1.91 3.30 1.06
CA GLU A 137 -0.45 3.56 0.97
C GLU A 137 0.40 2.30 1.16
N LYS A 138 0.00 1.43 2.10
CA LYS A 138 0.69 0.15 2.29
C LYS A 138 0.57 -0.75 1.05
N SER A 139 -0.57 -0.69 0.38
CA SER A 139 -0.77 -1.40 -0.88
C SER A 139 0.13 -0.86 -1.98
N LEU A 140 0.16 0.47 -2.18
CA LEU A 140 1.04 1.14 -3.14
C LEU A 140 2.52 0.86 -2.89
N LEU A 141 2.95 0.88 -1.62
CA LEU A 141 4.32 0.56 -1.24
C LEU A 141 4.71 -0.88 -1.60
N LEU A 142 3.84 -1.84 -1.29
CA LEU A 142 4.10 -3.26 -1.52
C LEU A 142 3.75 -3.74 -2.93
N GLN A 143 3.12 -2.89 -3.74
CA GLN A 143 2.54 -3.26 -5.04
C GLN A 143 1.57 -4.46 -4.91
N GLU A 144 0.81 -4.49 -3.82
CA GLU A 144 -0.15 -5.55 -3.52
C GLU A 144 -1.52 -4.96 -3.17
N TYR A 145 -2.58 -5.49 -3.76
CA TYR A 145 -3.93 -5.18 -3.30
C TYR A 145 -4.15 -5.61 -1.85
N TYR A 146 -4.78 -4.74 -1.06
CA TYR A 146 -5.15 -4.98 0.33
C TYR A 146 -3.98 -5.48 1.22
N ALA A 147 -2.79 -4.90 1.05
CA ALA A 147 -1.55 -5.35 1.68
C ALA A 147 -1.45 -5.01 3.18
N HIS A 148 -2.29 -4.08 3.65
CA HIS A 148 -2.27 -3.67 5.06
C HIS A 148 -2.64 -4.86 5.97
N PRO A 149 -1.82 -5.23 6.98
CA PRO A 149 -2.04 -6.47 7.76
C PRO A 149 -3.37 -6.54 8.51
N ARG A 150 -3.93 -5.37 8.88
CA ARG A 150 -5.25 -5.26 9.51
C ARG A 150 -6.42 -5.21 8.50
N ASN A 151 -6.16 -5.17 7.20
CA ASN A 151 -7.21 -5.25 6.19
C ASN A 151 -7.78 -6.67 6.20
N LYS A 152 -9.10 -6.78 6.29
CA LYS A 152 -9.81 -8.05 6.46
C LYS A 152 -10.09 -8.74 5.12
N PHE A 153 -9.80 -8.12 3.97
CA PHE A 153 -10.18 -8.57 2.63
C PHE A 153 -9.88 -10.05 2.38
N TRP A 154 -8.60 -10.44 2.48
CA TRP A 154 -8.17 -11.81 2.22
C TRP A 154 -8.75 -12.82 3.21
N LYS A 155 -8.94 -12.41 4.48
CA LYS A 155 -9.56 -13.26 5.51
C LYS A 155 -11.04 -13.49 5.24
N ILE A 156 -11.75 -12.44 4.79
CA ILE A 156 -13.17 -12.53 4.40
C ILE A 156 -13.30 -13.49 3.23
N LEU A 157 -12.52 -13.30 2.17
CA LEU A 157 -12.59 -14.16 0.99
C LEU A 157 -12.32 -15.64 1.33
N SER A 158 -11.23 -15.92 2.04
CA SER A 158 -10.92 -17.29 2.52
C SER A 158 -12.07 -17.88 3.35
N SER A 159 -12.70 -17.08 4.21
CA SER A 159 -13.84 -17.54 5.02
C SER A 159 -15.08 -17.86 4.18
N ILE A 160 -15.46 -17.00 3.22
CA ILE A 160 -16.68 -17.19 2.42
C ILE A 160 -16.54 -18.27 1.36
N THR A 161 -15.34 -18.46 0.79
CA THR A 161 -15.05 -19.53 -0.18
C THR A 161 -14.74 -20.86 0.51
N LYS A 162 -14.54 -20.85 1.84
CA LYS A 162 -14.10 -22.00 2.64
C LYS A 162 -12.76 -22.59 2.17
N GLU A 163 -11.90 -21.75 1.60
CA GLU A 163 -10.57 -22.14 1.15
C GLU A 163 -9.49 -21.66 2.14
N PRO A 164 -8.32 -22.34 2.19
CA PRO A 164 -7.21 -21.92 3.03
C PRO A 164 -6.77 -20.47 2.77
N PHE A 165 -6.31 -19.79 3.81
CA PHE A 165 -5.81 -18.43 3.69
C PHE A 165 -4.53 -18.39 2.84
N PRO A 166 -4.47 -17.59 1.75
CA PRO A 166 -3.27 -17.43 0.94
C PRO A 166 -2.25 -16.51 1.62
N PHE A 167 -1.01 -16.97 1.76
CA PHE A 167 0.04 -16.24 2.49
C PHE A 167 0.85 -15.32 1.59
N THR A 168 1.23 -15.80 0.40
CA THR A 168 2.01 -15.02 -0.57
C THR A 168 1.10 -14.27 -1.54
N TYR A 169 1.60 -13.20 -2.18
CA TYR A 169 0.82 -12.47 -3.18
C TYR A 169 0.49 -13.31 -4.43
N LYS A 170 1.42 -14.18 -4.83
CA LYS A 170 1.19 -15.14 -5.90
C LYS A 170 0.07 -16.13 -5.55
N GLU A 171 0.03 -16.62 -4.31
CA GLU A 171 -1.07 -17.46 -3.83
C GLU A 171 -2.40 -16.69 -3.79
N LYS A 172 -2.40 -15.42 -3.38
CA LYS A 172 -3.60 -14.55 -3.39
C LYS A 172 -4.13 -14.37 -4.81
N GLN A 173 -3.26 -14.14 -5.78
CA GLN A 173 -3.62 -14.07 -7.21
C GLN A 173 -4.23 -15.38 -7.69
N ALA A 174 -3.56 -16.52 -7.45
CA ALA A 174 -4.06 -17.83 -7.86
C ALA A 174 -5.39 -18.17 -7.19
N PHE A 175 -5.55 -17.84 -5.91
CA PHE A 175 -6.79 -17.98 -5.14
C PHE A 175 -7.94 -17.24 -5.81
N LEU A 176 -7.73 -15.99 -6.23
CA LEU A 176 -8.75 -15.19 -6.90
C LEU A 176 -9.22 -15.85 -8.20
N LEU A 177 -8.27 -16.18 -9.09
CA LEU A 177 -8.58 -16.76 -10.39
C LEU A 177 -9.27 -18.12 -10.26
N LYS A 178 -8.78 -18.98 -9.36
CA LYS A 178 -9.40 -20.28 -9.06
C LYS A 178 -10.87 -20.15 -8.65
N ASN A 179 -11.20 -19.12 -7.87
CA ASN A 179 -12.54 -18.84 -7.40
C ASN A 179 -13.34 -17.94 -8.36
N LYS A 180 -12.82 -17.65 -9.57
CA LYS A 180 -13.43 -16.77 -10.59
C LYS A 180 -13.71 -15.35 -10.07
N LEU A 181 -12.91 -14.91 -9.11
CA LEU A 181 -12.95 -13.58 -8.51
C LEU A 181 -11.93 -12.69 -9.22
N GLY A 182 -12.37 -11.51 -9.64
CA GLY A 182 -11.52 -10.42 -10.07
C GLY A 182 -11.45 -9.33 -9.02
N ILE A 183 -10.32 -8.60 -8.94
CA ILE A 183 -10.21 -7.41 -8.12
C ILE A 183 -9.62 -6.24 -8.90
N TRP A 184 -10.16 -5.05 -8.64
CA TRP A 184 -9.65 -3.79 -9.16
C TRP A 184 -10.09 -2.62 -8.27
N ASP A 185 -9.85 -1.39 -8.72
CA ASP A 185 -10.37 -0.17 -8.10
C ASP A 185 -11.10 0.70 -9.12
N VAL A 186 -12.02 1.53 -8.62
CA VAL A 186 -12.72 2.50 -9.46
C VAL A 186 -11.81 3.65 -9.89
N ALA A 187 -11.00 4.20 -8.97
CA ALA A 187 -10.07 5.27 -9.32
C ALA A 187 -8.78 4.69 -9.94
N HIS A 188 -8.50 5.07 -11.19
CA HIS A 188 -7.21 4.86 -11.83
C HIS A 188 -6.13 5.72 -11.18
N SER A 189 -6.41 7.01 -10.99
CA SER A 189 -5.48 7.92 -10.33
C SER A 189 -6.23 8.96 -9.52
N ALA A 190 -5.62 9.48 -8.45
CA ALA A 190 -6.17 10.57 -7.66
C ALA A 190 -5.11 11.23 -6.78
N HIS A 191 -5.38 12.47 -6.36
CA HIS A 191 -4.64 13.11 -5.28
C HIS A 191 -5.25 12.62 -3.97
N ARG A 192 -4.43 11.97 -3.13
CA ARG A 192 -4.88 11.50 -1.81
C ARG A 192 -3.77 11.63 -0.80
N ASN A 193 -3.97 12.48 0.20
CA ASN A 193 -3.12 12.50 1.38
C ASN A 193 -3.51 11.35 2.31
N GLY A 194 -2.56 10.48 2.65
CA GLY A 194 -2.83 9.30 3.45
C GLY A 194 -3.56 8.18 2.69
N SER A 195 -4.24 7.34 3.47
CA SER A 195 -5.01 6.18 3.01
C SER A 195 -6.53 6.32 3.18
N LEU A 196 -7.01 7.48 3.65
CA LEU A 196 -8.44 7.72 3.86
C LEU A 196 -9.13 8.10 2.55
N ASP A 197 -10.23 7.41 2.26
CA ASP A 197 -11.05 7.65 1.08
C ASP A 197 -11.69 9.05 1.03
N SER A 198 -11.88 9.69 2.19
CA SER A 198 -12.36 11.08 2.29
C SER A 198 -11.36 12.12 1.78
N ALA A 199 -10.07 11.75 1.66
CA ALA A 199 -9.01 12.63 1.19
C ALA A 199 -8.78 12.53 -0.33
N ILE A 200 -9.58 11.75 -1.06
CA ILE A 200 -9.49 11.58 -2.51
C ILE A 200 -10.05 12.81 -3.22
N GLN A 201 -9.23 13.40 -4.08
CA GLN A 201 -9.57 14.54 -4.94
C GLN A 201 -8.99 14.34 -6.34
N ASN A 202 -9.59 15.00 -7.34
CA ASN A 202 -9.15 14.98 -8.74
C ASN A 202 -8.98 13.56 -9.29
N GLU A 203 -9.94 12.69 -9.01
CA GLU A 203 -9.85 11.30 -9.43
C GLU A 203 -10.17 11.09 -10.91
N VAL A 204 -9.40 10.21 -11.55
CA VAL A 204 -9.64 9.70 -12.90
C VAL A 204 -10.08 8.24 -12.76
N PRO A 205 -11.21 7.82 -13.35
CA PRO A 205 -11.67 6.43 -13.22
C PRO A 205 -10.87 5.48 -14.13
N ASN A 206 -10.80 4.20 -13.73
CA ASN A 206 -10.34 3.10 -14.58
C ASN A 206 -11.39 2.77 -15.66
N ASP A 207 -10.99 2.18 -16.79
CA ASP A 207 -11.91 1.77 -17.86
C ASP A 207 -12.69 0.49 -17.49
N ILE A 208 -13.65 0.63 -16.57
CA ILE A 208 -14.49 -0.47 -16.11
C ILE A 208 -15.51 -0.87 -17.20
N ALA A 209 -15.96 0.07 -18.03
CA ALA A 209 -16.85 -0.23 -19.15
C ALA A 209 -16.17 -1.15 -20.18
N GLY A 210 -14.91 -0.85 -20.52
CA GLY A 210 -14.06 -1.72 -21.36
C GLY A 210 -13.84 -3.08 -20.73
N PHE A 211 -13.57 -3.14 -19.42
CA PHE A 211 -13.45 -4.39 -18.67
C PHE A 211 -14.73 -5.23 -18.76
N ILE A 212 -15.90 -4.64 -18.53
CA ILE A 212 -17.19 -5.35 -18.63
C ILE A 212 -17.37 -5.93 -20.03
N LYS A 213 -17.04 -5.15 -21.08
CA LYS A 213 -17.16 -5.59 -22.47
C LYS A 213 -16.22 -6.77 -22.80
N SER A 214 -15.02 -6.79 -22.22
CA SER A 214 -14.03 -7.86 -22.47
C SER A 214 -14.24 -9.12 -21.61
N HIS A 215 -15.12 -9.07 -20.61
CA HIS A 215 -15.40 -10.19 -19.69
C HIS A 215 -16.85 -10.66 -19.81
N PRO A 216 -17.21 -11.45 -20.85
CA PRO A 216 -18.59 -11.85 -21.09
C PRO A 216 -19.19 -12.77 -20.02
N LYS A 217 -18.35 -13.37 -19.16
CA LYS A 217 -18.78 -14.22 -18.04
C LYS A 217 -19.03 -13.42 -16.75
N LEU A 218 -18.73 -12.12 -16.73
CA LEU A 218 -18.95 -11.27 -15.58
C LEU A 218 -20.45 -11.15 -15.28
N LYS A 219 -20.84 -11.51 -14.07
CA LYS A 219 -22.22 -11.49 -13.58
C LYS A 219 -22.42 -10.52 -12.43
N VAL A 220 -21.39 -10.33 -11.60
CA VAL A 220 -21.49 -9.54 -10.38
C VAL A 220 -20.39 -8.48 -10.33
N ILE A 221 -20.76 -7.25 -9.99
CA ILE A 221 -19.84 -6.21 -9.54
C ILE A 221 -20.14 -5.90 -8.08
N ALA A 222 -19.15 -6.10 -7.22
CA ALA A 222 -19.26 -5.88 -5.79
C ALA A 222 -18.40 -4.69 -5.36
N PHE A 223 -19.00 -3.74 -4.64
CA PHE A 223 -18.31 -2.53 -4.17
C PHE A 223 -17.80 -2.73 -2.75
N ASN A 224 -16.48 -2.70 -2.55
CA ASN A 224 -15.84 -2.79 -1.25
C ASN A 224 -15.89 -1.43 -0.51
N GLY A 225 -17.07 -1.05 -0.04
CA GLY A 225 -17.35 0.19 0.66
C GLY A 225 -18.17 1.19 -0.15
N ALA A 226 -18.92 2.04 0.55
CA ALA A 226 -19.85 3.01 -0.06
C ALA A 226 -19.15 4.04 -0.98
N LYS A 227 -17.87 4.35 -0.72
CA LYS A 227 -17.11 5.27 -1.58
C LYS A 227 -16.84 4.67 -2.96
N ALA A 228 -16.51 3.38 -3.04
CA ALA A 228 -16.31 2.70 -4.32
C ALA A 228 -17.60 2.70 -5.15
N GLU A 229 -18.74 2.41 -4.51
CA GLU A 229 -20.06 2.47 -5.16
C GLU A 229 -20.39 3.89 -5.66
N SER A 230 -20.29 4.89 -4.77
CA SER A 230 -20.57 6.28 -5.14
C SER A 230 -19.67 6.79 -6.26
N LEU A 231 -18.41 6.31 -6.30
CA LEU A 231 -17.49 6.68 -7.37
C LEU A 231 -17.83 5.99 -8.68
N PHE A 232 -18.25 4.72 -8.63
CA PHE A 232 -18.72 4.01 -9.80
C PHE A 232 -19.94 4.71 -10.40
N ASP A 233 -20.97 4.97 -9.60
CA ASP A 233 -22.22 5.59 -10.05
C ASP A 233 -22.03 7.04 -10.56
N ARG A 234 -20.91 7.68 -10.24
CA ARG A 234 -20.53 9.00 -10.78
C ARG A 234 -20.05 8.92 -12.23
N TYR A 235 -19.37 7.84 -12.60
CA TYR A 235 -18.66 7.73 -13.89
C TYR A 235 -19.27 6.68 -14.84
N PHE A 236 -20.08 5.76 -14.33
CA PHE A 236 -20.59 4.62 -15.09
C PHE A 236 -22.07 4.38 -14.83
N ASP A 237 -22.79 4.07 -15.90
CA ASP A 237 -24.15 3.55 -15.80
C ASP A 237 -24.15 2.06 -15.44
N ARG A 238 -25.18 1.65 -14.69
CA ARG A 238 -25.37 0.25 -14.32
C ARG A 238 -25.96 -0.53 -15.50
N SER A 239 -25.36 -1.68 -15.80
CA SER A 239 -25.84 -2.60 -16.82
C SER A 239 -26.90 -3.55 -16.25
N GLY A 240 -28.05 -3.67 -16.90
CA GLY A 240 -29.10 -4.63 -16.51
C GLY A 240 -28.69 -6.11 -16.59
N LYS A 241 -27.53 -6.42 -17.18
CA LYS A 241 -26.98 -7.80 -17.26
C LYS A 241 -26.10 -8.16 -16.05
N ILE A 242 -25.76 -7.18 -15.21
CA ILE A 242 -24.85 -7.35 -14.08
C ILE A 242 -25.60 -7.07 -12.79
N THR A 243 -25.41 -7.93 -11.80
CA THR A 243 -25.85 -7.70 -10.43
C THR A 243 -24.83 -6.82 -9.71
N TYR A 244 -25.28 -5.73 -9.11
CA TYR A 244 -24.44 -4.82 -8.34
C TYR A 244 -24.68 -5.02 -6.84
N VAL A 245 -23.61 -5.23 -6.06
CA VAL A 245 -23.68 -5.54 -4.63
C VAL A 245 -22.84 -4.58 -3.81
N SER A 246 -23.46 -3.84 -2.89
CA SER A 246 -22.76 -2.97 -1.94
C SER A 246 -22.28 -3.75 -0.72
N LEU A 247 -20.98 -3.75 -0.47
CA LEU A 247 -20.36 -4.43 0.66
C LEU A 247 -19.82 -3.41 1.68
N PRO A 248 -19.86 -3.73 2.99
CA PRO A 248 -19.10 -2.95 3.96
C PRO A 248 -17.60 -3.07 3.69
N SER A 249 -16.86 -1.98 3.91
CA SER A 249 -15.43 -1.92 3.60
C SER A 249 -14.62 -2.95 4.40
N SER A 250 -13.64 -3.59 3.74
CA SER A 250 -12.68 -4.49 4.37
C SER A 250 -11.54 -3.78 5.12
N SER A 251 -11.49 -2.44 5.01
CA SER A 251 -10.46 -1.59 5.63
C SER A 251 -10.50 -1.66 7.16
N PRO A 252 -9.35 -1.52 7.85
CA PRO A 252 -9.32 -1.41 9.32
C PRO A 252 -10.10 -0.21 9.86
N ALA A 253 -10.36 0.83 9.06
CA ALA A 253 -11.19 1.96 9.44
C ALA A 253 -12.66 1.57 9.65
N ASN A 254 -13.10 0.43 9.10
CA ASN A 254 -14.43 -0.09 9.34
C ASN A 254 -14.49 -0.85 10.67
N THR A 255 -14.86 -0.12 11.73
CA THR A 255 -15.09 -0.66 13.09
C THR A 255 -16.55 -1.03 13.34
N GLY A 256 -17.46 -0.70 12.41
CA GLY A 256 -18.90 -0.85 12.61
C GLY A 256 -19.46 -2.27 12.45
N PHE A 257 -18.64 -3.25 12.04
CA PHE A 257 -19.07 -4.62 11.83
C PHE A 257 -18.14 -5.63 12.50
N ALA A 258 -18.74 -6.56 13.26
CA ALA A 258 -18.09 -7.80 13.66
C ALA A 258 -17.70 -8.62 12.42
N PHE A 259 -16.66 -9.46 12.53
CA PHE A 259 -16.10 -10.18 11.39
C PHE A 259 -17.11 -11.18 10.78
N GLU A 260 -17.87 -11.85 11.63
CA GLU A 260 -18.90 -12.83 11.26
C GLU A 260 -20.02 -12.15 10.46
N SER A 261 -20.53 -11.02 10.97
CA SER A 261 -21.54 -10.22 10.26
C SER A 261 -21.03 -9.64 8.94
N LEU A 262 -19.74 -9.32 8.86
CA LEU A 262 -19.09 -8.89 7.63
C LEU A 262 -19.03 -10.04 6.62
N GLY A 263 -18.67 -11.25 7.05
CA GLY A 263 -18.66 -12.46 6.24
C GLY A 263 -20.03 -12.75 5.62
N GLU A 264 -21.12 -12.70 6.41
CA GLU A 264 -22.48 -12.94 5.89
C GLU A 264 -22.89 -11.95 4.81
N ARG A 265 -22.49 -10.68 4.92
CA ARG A 265 -22.76 -9.68 3.88
C ARG A 265 -21.95 -9.95 2.62
N TRP A 266 -20.70 -10.38 2.77
CA TRP A 266 -19.82 -10.70 1.65
C TRP A 266 -20.21 -12.00 0.93
N LYS A 267 -20.82 -12.99 1.61
CA LYS A 267 -21.33 -14.21 0.96
C LYS A 267 -22.33 -13.94 -0.17
N LYS A 268 -23.03 -12.80 -0.14
CA LYS A 268 -24.00 -12.40 -1.17
C LYS A 268 -23.40 -12.29 -2.58
N ILE A 269 -22.08 -12.13 -2.70
CA ILE A 269 -21.43 -12.06 -4.03
C ILE A 269 -21.26 -13.43 -4.69
N LEU A 270 -21.33 -14.51 -3.90
CA LEU A 270 -21.17 -15.90 -4.38
C LEU A 270 -22.51 -16.54 -4.76
N SER A 271 -23.62 -15.82 -4.58
CA SER A 271 -25.00 -16.27 -4.79
C SER A 271 -25.45 -15.98 -6.21
#